data_AF-A0A955J2A2-F1
#
_entry.id   AF-A0A955J2A2-F1
#
_cell.length_a   1.000
_cell.length_b   1.000
_cell.length_c   1.000
_cell.angle_alpha   90.00
_cell.angle_beta   90.00
_cell.angle_gamma   90.00
#
_symmetry.space_group_name_H-M   'P 1'
#
loop_
_entity.id
_entity.type
_entity.pdbx_description
1 polymer ?
#
loop_
_entity_poly.entity_id
_entity_poly.type
_entity_poly.pdbx_seq_one_letter_code
_entity_poly.pdbx_strand_id
1 'polypeptide(L)'
;WIGRSVGAEVKFAVADSDEVITVFTTRADTLFGATFLVLAPESDIVAKITSDDQKADVGAYVKQAALKTEVERQAAKEKTGVFTG
;
A
#
# COMPACT_ATOMS: atom_id res chain seq x y z
N TRP A 1 2.22 5.83 24.33
CA TRP A 1 3.43 6.44 23.72
C TRP A 1 2.96 7.43 22.65
N ILE A 2 3.52 8.65 22.57
CA ILE A 2 3.03 9.71 21.64
C ILE A 2 3.59 9.55 20.21
N GLY A 3 4.82 9.02 20.05
CA GLY A 3 5.34 8.61 18.74
C GLY A 3 5.48 9.74 17.70
N ARG A 4 5.89 10.95 18.09
CA ARG A 4 6.02 12.09 17.17
C ARG A 4 7.13 11.84 16.13
N SER A 5 6.75 11.84 14.85
CA SER A 5 7.67 11.84 13.70
C SER A 5 7.51 13.14 12.91
N VAL A 6 8.62 13.68 12.38
CA VAL A 6 8.62 14.84 11.48
C VAL A 6 8.97 14.35 10.08
N GLY A 7 8.19 14.74 9.09
CA GLY A 7 8.35 14.27 7.70
C GLY A 7 7.53 15.11 6.74
N ALA A 8 7.30 14.57 5.54
CA ALA A 8 6.50 15.18 4.49
C ALA A 8 5.37 14.26 4.07
N GLU A 9 4.26 14.86 3.62
CA GLU A 9 3.22 14.18 2.88
C GLU A 9 3.44 14.39 1.38
N VAL A 10 3.43 13.29 0.62
CA VAL A 10 3.61 13.28 -0.83
C VAL A 10 2.34 12.73 -1.47
N LYS A 11 1.86 13.41 -2.51
CA LYS A 11 0.68 13.02 -3.28
C LYS A 11 1.11 12.37 -4.58
N PHE A 12 0.72 11.13 -4.78
CA PHE A 12 0.90 10.38 -6.01
C PHE A 12 -0.44 10.25 -6.73
N ALA A 13 -0.56 10.81 -7.93
CA ALA A 13 -1.72 10.62 -8.78
C ALA A 13 -1.70 9.20 -9.35
N VAL A 14 -2.86 8.55 -9.38
CA VAL A 14 -3.03 7.25 -10.02
C VAL A 14 -3.19 7.47 -11.53
N ALA A 15 -2.48 6.69 -12.34
CA ALA A 15 -2.62 6.79 -13.79
C ALA A 15 -4.07 6.50 -14.22
N ASP A 16 -4.57 7.25 -15.20
CA ASP A 16 -5.91 7.09 -15.77
C ASP A 16 -7.06 7.13 -14.74
N SER A 17 -6.86 7.84 -13.63
CA SER A 17 -7.83 7.98 -12.53
C SER A 17 -7.73 9.36 -11.87
N ASP A 18 -8.83 9.82 -11.26
CA ASP A 18 -8.85 11.02 -10.43
C ASP A 18 -8.39 10.76 -8.98
N GLU A 19 -8.07 9.50 -8.65
CA GLU A 19 -7.65 9.12 -7.32
C GLU A 19 -6.20 9.56 -7.03
N VAL A 20 -5.96 9.96 -5.78
CA VAL A 20 -4.66 10.43 -5.29
C VAL A 20 -4.28 9.69 -4.02
N ILE A 21 -3.10 9.05 -4.04
CA ILE A 21 -2.53 8.37 -2.88
C ILE A 21 -1.64 9.34 -2.12
N THR A 22 -1.96 9.59 -0.85
CA THR A 22 -1.12 10.42 0.03
C THR A 22 -0.25 9.53 0.92
N VAL A 23 1.06 9.71 0.86
CA VAL A 23 2.04 8.93 1.63
C VAL A 23 2.83 9.85 2.55
N PHE A 24 3.00 9.43 3.80
CA PHE A 24 3.93 10.07 4.73
C PHE A 24 5.33 9.46 4.61
N THR A 25 6.36 10.29 4.58
CA THR A 25 7.76 9.85 4.63
C THR A 25 8.62 10.78 5.48
N THR A 26 9.57 10.22 6.24
CA THR A 26 10.63 10.98 6.92
C THR A 26 11.84 11.24 6.02
N ARG A 27 11.85 10.70 4.79
CA ARG A 27 12.93 10.78 3.80
C ARG A 27 12.41 11.31 2.46
N ALA A 28 11.95 12.56 2.45
CA ALA A 28 11.46 13.20 1.23
C ALA A 28 12.57 13.39 0.17
N ASP A 29 13.83 13.44 0.60
CA ASP A 29 15.01 13.50 -0.25
C ASP A 29 15.14 12.31 -1.21
N THR A 30 14.59 11.14 -0.86
CA THR A 30 14.68 9.93 -1.69
C THR A 30 13.53 9.77 -2.69
N LEU A 31 12.67 10.79 -2.85
CA LEU A 31 11.45 10.70 -3.65
C LEU A 31 11.71 10.28 -5.11
N PHE A 32 12.78 10.81 -5.73
CA PHE A 32 13.14 10.47 -7.11
C PHE A 32 13.63 9.02 -7.29
N GLY A 33 13.88 8.28 -6.19
CA GLY A 33 14.18 6.86 -6.20
C GLY A 33 12.97 5.96 -5.92
N ALA A 34 11.78 6.52 -5.69
CA ALA A 34 10.57 5.73 -5.46
C ALA A 34 10.11 5.07 -6.77
N THR A 35 10.20 3.74 -6.85
CA THR A 35 9.89 2.97 -8.06
C THR A 35 8.53 2.29 -8.04
N PHE A 36 7.91 2.17 -6.87
CA PHE A 36 6.55 1.65 -6.69
C PHE A 36 5.98 2.08 -5.34
N LEU A 37 4.66 1.95 -5.18
CA LEU A 37 3.96 2.14 -3.91
C LEU A 37 3.48 0.79 -3.38
N VAL A 38 3.39 0.66 -2.06
CA VAL A 38 2.79 -0.50 -1.39
C VAL A 38 1.64 -0.01 -0.54
N LEU A 39 0.48 -0.64 -0.71
CA LEU A 39 -0.75 -0.27 -0.02
C LEU A 39 -1.11 -1.32 1.03
N ALA A 40 -1.70 -0.87 2.13
CA ALA A 40 -2.27 -1.77 3.11
C ALA A 40 -3.45 -2.54 2.48
N PRO A 41 -3.53 -3.88 2.62
CA PRO A 41 -4.62 -4.68 2.06
C PRO A 41 -6.04 -4.21 2.46
N GLU A 42 -6.15 -3.62 3.65
CA GLU A 42 -7.38 -3.08 4.22
C GLU A 42 -7.74 -1.66 3.73
N SER A 43 -6.92 -1.03 2.89
CA SER A 43 -7.17 0.34 2.41
C SER A 43 -8.22 0.36 1.30
N ASP A 44 -9.23 1.22 1.45
CA ASP A 44 -10.31 1.42 0.47
C ASP A 44 -9.80 1.74 -0.95
N ILE A 45 -8.64 2.41 -1.05
CA ILE A 45 -8.05 2.78 -2.34
C ILE A 45 -7.69 1.55 -3.19
N VAL A 46 -7.35 0.41 -2.55
CA VAL A 46 -6.99 -0.83 -3.24
C VAL A 46 -8.14 -1.27 -4.15
N ALA A 47 -9.38 -1.25 -3.64
CA ALA A 47 -10.55 -1.64 -4.42
C ALA A 47 -10.84 -0.70 -5.61
N LYS A 48 -10.44 0.57 -5.51
CA LYS A 48 -10.68 1.58 -6.54
C LYS A 48 -9.70 1.54 -7.69
N ILE A 49 -8.43 1.23 -7.41
CA ILE A 49 -7.35 1.27 -8.40
C ILE A 49 -7.03 -0.10 -8.99
N THR A 50 -7.62 -1.17 -8.46
CA THR A 50 -7.39 -2.53 -8.96
C THR A 50 -8.01 -2.69 -10.34
N SER A 51 -7.17 -3.01 -11.34
CA SER A 51 -7.61 -3.34 -12.70
C SER A 51 -8.53 -4.55 -12.72
N ASP A 52 -9.38 -4.65 -13.75
CA ASP A 52 -10.33 -5.76 -13.89
C ASP A 52 -9.63 -7.13 -13.90
N ASP A 53 -8.47 -7.24 -14.55
CA ASP A 53 -7.70 -8.47 -14.65
C ASP A 53 -7.10 -8.91 -13.31
N GLN A 54 -6.83 -7.97 -12.39
CA GLN A 54 -6.22 -8.25 -11.08
C GLN A 54 -7.24 -8.40 -9.94
N LYS A 55 -8.53 -8.13 -10.19
CA LYS A 55 -9.58 -8.17 -9.14
C LYS A 55 -9.63 -9.50 -8.38
N ALA A 56 -9.47 -10.62 -9.08
CA ALA A 56 -9.51 -11.94 -8.45
C ALA A 56 -8.32 -12.15 -7.50
N ASP A 57 -7.11 -11.88 -7.96
CA ASP A 57 -5.87 -12.11 -7.22
C ASP A 57 -5.75 -11.14 -6.04
N VAL A 58 -6.05 -9.85 -6.25
CA VAL A 58 -6.09 -8.85 -5.18
C VAL A 58 -7.15 -9.20 -4.15
N GLY A 59 -8.36 -9.59 -4.58
CA GLY A 59 -9.43 -9.99 -3.67
C GLY A 59 -9.09 -11.22 -2.83
N ALA A 60 -8.40 -12.21 -3.42
CA ALA A 60 -7.90 -13.36 -2.69
C ALA A 60 -6.81 -12.97 -1.67
N TYR A 61 -5.89 -12.09 -2.07
CA TYR A 61 -4.81 -11.61 -1.20
C TYR A 61 -5.34 -10.80 -0.01
N VAL A 62 -6.30 -9.90 -0.23
CA VAL A 62 -6.92 -9.12 0.85
C VAL A 62 -7.60 -10.04 1.86
N LYS A 63 -8.35 -11.05 1.40
CA LYS A 63 -8.97 -12.04 2.30
C LYS A 63 -7.92 -12.82 3.09
N GLN A 64 -6.86 -13.28 2.44
CA GLN A 64 -5.77 -14.00 3.11
C GLN A 64 -5.06 -13.12 4.14
N ALA A 65 -4.80 -11.85 3.81
CA ALA A 65 -4.15 -10.89 4.70
C ALA A 65 -5.00 -10.56 5.92
N ALA A 66 -6.33 -10.43 5.74
CA ALA A 66 -7.28 -10.17 6.83
C ALA A 66 -7.36 -11.30 7.86
N LEU A 67 -6.98 -12.53 7.49
CA LEU A 67 -6.93 -13.67 8.40
C LEU A 67 -5.66 -13.71 9.25
N LYS A 68 -4.63 -12.92 8.91
CA LYS A 68 -3.38 -12.85 9.65
C LYS A 68 -3.49 -11.81 10.76
N THR A 69 -3.06 -12.19 11.96
CA THR A 69 -2.87 -11.26 13.06
C THR A 69 -1.69 -10.33 12.78
N GLU A 70 -1.65 -9.18 13.45
CA GLU A 70 -0.53 -8.26 13.32
C GLU A 70 0.81 -8.89 13.76
N VAL A 71 0.79 -9.75 14.78
CA VAL A 71 1.98 -10.48 15.24
C VAL A 71 2.51 -11.41 14.15
N GLU A 72 1.62 -12.16 13.48
CA GLU A 72 2.02 -13.02 12.36
C GLU A 72 2.55 -12.21 11.17
N ARG A 73 1.97 -11.03 10.90
CA ARG A 73 2.44 -10.11 9.86
C ARG A 73 3.85 -9.58 10.16
N GLN A 74 4.15 -9.25 11.42
CA GLN A 74 5.46 -8.75 11.85
C GLN A 74 6.52 -9.86 11.92
N ALA A 75 6.13 -11.08 12.28
CA ALA A 75 7.04 -12.22 12.40
C ALA A 75 7.36 -12.89 11.04
N ALA A 76 6.57 -12.61 10.01
CA ALA A 76 6.76 -13.18 8.68
C ALA A 76 8.11 -12.76 8.07
N LYS A 77 8.94 -13.76 7.72
CA LYS A 77 10.23 -13.55 7.08
C LYS A 77 10.12 -13.36 5.57
N GLU A 78 9.13 -13.99 4.96
CA GLU A 78 8.86 -13.87 3.53
C GLU A 78 7.88 -12.73 3.27
N LYS A 79 8.27 -11.84 2.35
CA LYS A 79 7.42 -10.73 1.92
C LYS A 79 6.47 -11.24 0.85
N THR A 80 5.18 -10.98 1.04
CA THR A 80 4.13 -11.28 0.06
C THR A 80 3.47 -10.00 -0.41
N GLY A 81 2.92 -10.01 -1.62
CA GLY A 81 2.19 -8.90 -2.21
C GLY A 81 1.62 -9.30 -3.58
N VAL A 82 0.64 -8.54 -4.05
CA VAL A 82 0.01 -8.71 -5.36
C VAL A 82 -0.01 -7.36 -6.07
N PHE A 83 0.23 -7.37 -7.38
CA PHE A 83 0.19 -6.18 -8.22
C PHE A 83 -1.27 -5.78 -8.50
N THR A 84 -1.59 -4.49 -8.42
CA THR A 84 -2.98 -4.00 -8.57
C THR A 84 -3.43 -3.91 -10.02
N GLY A 85 -2.51 -3.93 -10.99
CA GLY A 85 -2.82 -3.70 -12.41
C GLY A 85 -2.23 -2.42 -12.92
#